data_AF-A0A1F2UBH9-F1
#
_entry.id   AF-A0A1F2UBH9-F1
#
_cell.length_a   1.000
_cell.length_b   1.000
_cell.length_c   1.000
_cell.angle_alpha   90.00
_cell.angle_beta   90.00
_cell.angle_gamma   90.00
#
_symmetry.space_group_name_H-M   'P 1'
#
loop_
_entity.id
_entity.type
_entity.pdbx_description
1 polymer ?
#
loop_
_entity_poly.entity_id
_entity_poly.type
_entity_poly.pdbx_seq_one_letter_code
_entity_poly.pdbx_strand_id
1 'polypeptide(L)'
;MLDAFVVPEITVEANGEGEPIELGEGAGKAFLLTLAVTRIVEQEALDVSIWGSADGKEWGAKPLTAFPQKFYQGVYQLWMELREKPEVKFLKAKWVVNRWGVGQTKPRFSFLVKIQEQALAGAAR
;
A
#
# COMPACT_ATOMS: atom_id res chain seq x y z
N MET A 1 16.87 -9.44 -1.97
CA MET A 1 15.72 -8.89 -2.71
C MET A 1 14.55 -8.89 -1.75
N LEU A 2 14.08 -7.71 -1.34
CA LEU A 2 12.99 -7.58 -0.36
C LEU A 2 11.71 -8.24 -0.90
N ASP A 3 11.13 -9.15 -0.13
CA ASP A 3 9.81 -9.72 -0.37
C ASP A 3 9.10 -9.80 0.99
N ALA A 4 8.13 -8.92 1.20
CA ALA A 4 7.51 -8.71 2.52
C ALA A 4 6.07 -8.21 2.39
N PHE A 5 5.38 -8.17 3.53
CA PHE A 5 4.09 -7.50 3.65
C PHE A 5 4.29 -6.10 4.23
N VAL A 6 3.80 -5.08 3.51
CA VAL A 6 3.61 -3.74 4.09
C VAL A 6 2.41 -3.75 5.05
N VAL A 7 1.40 -4.54 4.70
CA VAL A 7 0.25 -4.84 5.55
C VAL A 7 -0.06 -6.33 5.38
N PRO A 8 0.07 -7.17 6.43
CA PRO A 8 -0.42 -8.54 6.37
C PRO A 8 -1.94 -8.54 6.20
N GLU A 9 -2.57 -9.68 5.91
CA GLU A 9 -4.01 -9.70 5.77
C GLU A 9 -4.71 -9.23 7.05
N ILE A 10 -5.50 -8.16 6.92
CA ILE A 10 -6.27 -7.56 8.01
C ILE A 10 -7.71 -7.34 7.58
N THR A 11 -8.61 -7.26 8.56
CA THR A 11 -9.96 -6.77 8.36
C THR A 11 -10.11 -5.42 9.04
N VAL A 12 -10.58 -4.42 8.31
CA VAL A 12 -10.74 -3.05 8.80
C VAL A 12 -12.17 -2.57 8.64
N GLU A 13 -12.58 -1.72 9.58
CA GLU A 13 -13.92 -1.11 9.59
C GLU A 13 -13.87 0.42 9.77
N ALA A 14 -12.68 1.00 9.69
CA ALA A 14 -12.41 2.43 9.79
C ALA A 14 -11.09 2.78 9.09
N ASN A 15 -10.88 4.08 8.84
CA ASN A 15 -9.61 4.60 8.34
C ASN A 15 -8.47 4.22 9.30
N GLY A 16 -7.29 4.03 8.75
CA GLY A 16 -6.16 3.61 9.56
C GLY A 16 -4.86 3.57 8.80
N GLU A 17 -3.83 3.09 9.48
CA GLU A 17 -2.50 2.94 8.95
C GLU A 17 -1.85 1.68 9.51
N GLY A 18 -0.96 1.09 8.73
CA GLY A 18 -0.19 -0.08 9.10
C GLY A 18 1.09 0.30 9.84
N GLU A 19 1.69 -0.71 10.45
CA GLU A 19 2.99 -0.55 11.07
C GLU A 19 4.08 -0.26 10.02
N PRO A 20 5.07 0.58 10.34
CA PRO A 20 6.22 0.82 9.48
C PRO A 20 7.03 -0.46 9.23
N ILE A 21 7.47 -0.65 7.99
CA ILE A 21 8.47 -1.65 7.61
C ILE A 21 9.76 -0.96 7.19
N GLU A 22 10.89 -1.60 7.49
CA GLU A 22 12.22 -1.14 7.03
C GLU A 22 12.53 -1.70 5.64
N LEU A 23 13.09 -0.86 4.77
CA LEU A 23 13.55 -1.25 3.44
C LEU A 23 14.94 -1.89 3.47
N GLY A 24 15.77 -1.56 4.47
CA GLY A 24 17.17 -2.00 4.55
C GLY A 24 17.95 -1.66 3.28
N GLU A 25 18.61 -2.67 2.69
CA GLU A 25 19.33 -2.55 1.41
C GLU A 25 18.40 -2.32 0.20
N GLY A 26 17.08 -2.32 0.40
CA GLY A 26 16.07 -1.99 -0.60
C GLY A 26 15.90 -0.47 -0.84
N ALA A 27 16.46 0.39 0.00
CA ALA A 27 16.37 1.83 -0.19
C ALA A 27 16.88 2.27 -1.58
N GLY A 28 16.17 3.18 -2.23
CA GLY A 28 16.54 3.68 -3.57
C GLY A 28 16.29 2.70 -4.73
N LYS A 29 15.58 1.58 -4.51
CA LYS A 29 15.27 0.59 -5.56
C LYS A 29 13.83 0.68 -6.08
N ALA A 30 13.54 -0.17 -7.08
CA ALA A 30 12.23 -0.34 -7.65
C ALA A 30 11.48 -1.51 -7.00
N PHE A 31 10.16 -1.37 -6.88
CA PHE A 31 9.28 -2.33 -6.23
C PHE A 31 7.98 -2.53 -7.00
N LEU A 32 7.49 -3.76 -6.98
CA LEU A 32 6.12 -4.10 -7.33
C LEU A 32 5.29 -4.21 -6.05
N LEU A 33 4.28 -3.36 -5.93
CA LEU A 33 3.30 -3.42 -4.87
C LEU A 33 2.10 -4.25 -5.34
N THR A 34 1.60 -5.14 -4.49
CA THR A 34 0.40 -5.94 -4.76
C THR A 34 -0.61 -5.73 -3.64
N LEU A 35 -1.75 -5.13 -3.97
CA LEU A 35 -2.93 -5.05 -3.11
C LEU A 35 -3.87 -6.20 -3.48
N ALA A 36 -4.17 -7.09 -2.53
CA ALA A 36 -5.22 -8.08 -2.70
C ALA A 36 -6.39 -7.75 -1.77
N VAL A 37 -7.55 -7.45 -2.35
CA VAL A 37 -8.81 -7.28 -1.63
C VAL A 37 -9.51 -8.62 -1.61
N THR A 38 -9.52 -9.26 -0.45
CA THR A 38 -10.01 -10.63 -0.27
C THR A 38 -11.45 -10.66 0.20
N ARG A 39 -11.94 -9.60 0.84
CA ARG A 39 -13.35 -9.46 1.21
C ARG A 39 -13.79 -8.01 1.12
N ILE A 40 -14.98 -7.81 0.57
CA ILE A 40 -15.71 -6.55 0.56
C ILE A 40 -17.22 -6.86 0.60
N VAL A 41 -18.00 -5.89 1.01
CA VAL A 41 -19.48 -5.88 0.88
C VAL A 41 -19.89 -4.81 -0.14
N GLU A 42 -21.10 -4.88 -0.67
CA GLU A 42 -21.55 -3.93 -1.70
C GLU A 42 -21.58 -2.47 -1.22
N GLN A 43 -21.36 -1.54 -2.15
CA GLN A 43 -21.45 -0.08 -1.96
C GLN A 43 -20.43 0.49 -0.96
N GLU A 44 -19.18 0.05 -1.10
CA GLU A 44 -18.03 0.56 -0.35
C GLU A 44 -16.86 0.91 -1.26
N ALA A 45 -15.99 1.78 -0.76
CA ALA A 45 -14.73 2.15 -1.38
C ALA A 45 -13.57 1.98 -0.40
N LEU A 46 -12.44 1.51 -0.94
CA LEU A 46 -11.16 1.43 -0.28
C LEU A 46 -10.11 2.19 -1.07
N ASP A 47 -9.48 3.15 -0.42
CA ASP A 47 -8.29 3.83 -0.89
C ASP A 47 -7.08 3.34 -0.09
N VAL A 48 -6.02 2.92 -0.77
CA VAL A 48 -4.77 2.48 -0.14
C VAL A 48 -3.61 3.28 -0.73
N SER A 49 -2.82 3.88 0.16
CA SER A 49 -1.67 4.72 -0.20
C SER A 49 -0.41 4.26 0.54
N ILE A 50 0.74 4.37 -0.12
CA ILE A 50 2.04 4.03 0.45
C ILE A 50 2.78 5.32 0.80
N TRP A 51 3.29 5.36 2.01
CA TRP A 51 4.00 6.51 2.58
C TRP A 51 5.43 6.11 2.86
N GLY A 52 6.35 7.06 2.66
CA GLY A 52 7.77 6.89 2.88
C GLY A 52 8.26 7.78 4.02
N SER A 53 9.26 7.29 4.75
CA SER A 53 9.92 8.02 5.81
C SER A 53 11.42 7.72 5.83
N ALA A 54 12.21 8.71 6.21
CA ALA A 54 13.65 8.54 6.41
C ALA A 54 13.99 7.98 7.80
N ASP A 55 13.11 8.18 8.79
CA ASP A 55 13.36 7.90 10.21
C ASP A 55 12.27 7.04 10.88
N GLY A 56 11.22 6.67 10.15
CA GLY A 56 10.08 5.89 10.63
C GLY A 56 9.06 6.71 11.44
N LYS A 57 9.29 8.01 11.63
CA LYS A 57 8.45 8.89 12.47
C LYS A 57 7.74 9.95 11.64
N GLU A 58 8.46 10.62 10.76
CA GLU A 58 7.91 11.64 9.86
C GLU A 58 7.65 11.07 8.47
N TRP A 59 6.41 11.22 7.98
CA TRP A 59 5.95 10.56 6.74
C TRP A 59 5.71 11.54 5.59
N GLY A 60 6.11 12.80 5.76
CA GLY A 60 5.86 13.87 4.77
C GLY A 60 4.39 14.25 4.62
N ALA A 61 4.11 15.12 3.65
CA ALA A 61 2.78 15.68 3.42
C ALA A 61 1.94 14.92 2.37
N LYS A 62 2.59 14.06 1.55
CA LYS A 62 1.96 13.35 0.44
C LYS A 62 2.45 11.90 0.39
N PRO A 63 1.61 10.95 -0.05
CA PRO A 63 2.04 9.58 -0.27
C PRO A 63 3.10 9.52 -1.39
N LEU A 64 3.91 8.46 -1.35
CA LEU A 64 4.82 8.12 -2.45
C LEU A 64 4.04 7.66 -3.67
N THR A 65 3.00 6.86 -3.45
CA THR A 65 2.08 6.38 -4.49
C THR A 65 0.77 5.90 -3.85
N ALA A 66 -0.27 5.69 -4.66
CA ALA A 66 -1.55 5.17 -4.21
C ALA A 66 -2.19 4.27 -5.28
N PHE A 67 -2.88 3.23 -4.83
CA PHE A 67 -3.72 2.44 -5.72
C PHE A 67 -4.95 3.27 -6.13
N PRO A 68 -5.43 3.16 -7.37
CA PRO A 68 -6.75 3.68 -7.72
C PRO A 68 -7.81 3.06 -6.80
N GLN A 69 -8.80 3.86 -6.39
CA GLN A 69 -9.86 3.44 -5.47
C GLN A 69 -10.49 2.10 -5.87
N LYS A 70 -10.74 1.24 -4.86
CA LYS A 70 -11.25 -0.12 -5.04
C LYS A 70 -12.66 -0.28 -4.51
N PHE A 71 -13.48 -0.99 -5.28
CA PHE A 71 -14.90 -1.24 -5.00
C PHE A 71 -15.25 -2.73 -5.05
N TYR A 72 -14.27 -3.59 -5.35
CA TYR A 72 -14.48 -5.02 -5.59
C TYR A 72 -13.32 -5.83 -5.05
N GLN A 73 -13.54 -7.13 -4.88
CA GLN A 73 -12.47 -8.09 -4.67
C GLN A 73 -11.56 -8.14 -5.89
N GLY A 74 -10.28 -8.43 -5.65
CA GLY A 74 -9.31 -8.57 -6.73
C GLY A 74 -7.88 -8.37 -6.28
N VAL A 75 -6.97 -8.66 -7.20
CA VAL A 75 -5.53 -8.43 -7.04
C VAL A 75 -5.12 -7.31 -7.97
N TYR A 76 -4.47 -6.29 -7.42
CA TYR A 76 -4.08 -5.08 -8.12
C TYR A 76 -2.60 -4.83 -7.90
N GLN A 77 -1.91 -4.46 -8.97
CA GLN A 77 -0.47 -4.21 -8.93
C GLN A 77 -0.15 -2.77 -9.31
N LEU A 78 0.88 -2.23 -8.68
CA LEU A 78 1.36 -0.88 -8.89
C LEU A 78 2.88 -0.86 -8.79
N TRP A 79 3.53 -0.21 -9.77
CA TRP A 79 4.97 0.00 -9.72
C TRP A 79 5.32 1.20 -8.84
N MET A 80 6.37 1.07 -8.05
CA MET A 80 6.92 2.15 -7.23
C MET A 80 8.44 2.20 -7.41
N GLU A 81 8.95 3.40 -7.70
CA GLU A 81 10.38 3.64 -7.92
C GLU A 81 10.89 4.64 -6.88
N LEU A 82 11.95 4.27 -6.16
CA LEU A 82 12.56 5.11 -5.12
C LEU A 82 13.95 5.65 -5.50
N ARG A 83 14.44 5.43 -6.73
CA ARG A 83 15.74 5.96 -7.19
C ARG A 83 15.93 7.46 -6.94
N GLU A 84 14.89 8.26 -7.11
CA GLU A 84 14.94 9.72 -6.87
C GLU A 84 14.68 10.11 -5.40
N LYS A 85 14.42 9.12 -4.53
CA LYS A 85 14.13 9.29 -3.09
C LYS A 85 14.94 8.29 -2.23
N PRO A 86 16.28 8.24 -2.36
CA PRO A 86 17.12 7.27 -1.65
C PRO A 86 17.10 7.47 -0.11
N GLU A 87 16.65 8.62 0.36
CA GLU A 87 16.45 8.92 1.78
C GLU A 87 15.32 8.11 2.43
N VAL A 88 14.39 7.56 1.64
CA VAL A 88 13.29 6.74 2.16
C VAL A 88 13.84 5.39 2.62
N LYS A 89 13.74 5.15 3.93
CA LYS A 89 14.20 3.92 4.60
C LYS A 89 13.06 3.09 5.19
N PHE A 90 11.92 3.72 5.43
CA PHE A 90 10.74 3.09 6.00
C PHE A 90 9.54 3.30 5.09
N LEU A 91 8.69 2.29 5.00
CA LEU A 91 7.40 2.35 4.32
C LEU A 91 6.27 2.00 5.28
N LYS A 92 5.10 2.59 5.08
CA LYS A 92 3.84 2.09 5.63
C LYS A 92 2.70 2.31 4.66
N ALA A 93 1.63 1.55 4.82
CA ALA A 93 0.39 1.83 4.12
C ALA A 93 -0.56 2.64 5.01
N LYS A 94 -1.35 3.52 4.38
CA LYS A 94 -2.52 4.14 5.00
C LYS A 94 -3.74 3.82 4.16
N TRP A 95 -4.88 3.62 4.81
CA TRP A 95 -6.13 3.33 4.14
C TRP A 95 -7.27 4.25 4.60
N VAL A 96 -8.15 4.54 3.65
CA VAL A 96 -9.42 5.21 3.88
C VAL A 96 -10.52 4.28 3.37
N VAL A 97 -11.55 4.11 4.20
CA VAL A 97 -12.72 3.29 3.87
C VAL A 97 -13.98 4.13 3.94
N ASN A 98 -14.87 3.90 2.99
CA ASN A 98 -16.14 4.60 2.90
C ASN A 98 -17.26 3.62 2.51
N ARG A 99 -18.45 3.80 3.07
CA ARG A 99 -19.66 3.02 2.74
C ARG A 99 -20.82 3.99 2.53
N TRP A 100 -21.57 3.82 1.45
CA TRP A 100 -22.75 4.65 1.13
C TRP A 100 -24.02 3.84 0.87
N GLY A 101 -24.01 2.56 1.24
CA GLY A 101 -25.16 1.69 1.04
C GLY A 101 -26.27 1.84 2.08
N VAL A 102 -27.40 1.19 1.78
CA VAL A 102 -28.56 1.14 2.68
C VAL A 102 -28.32 0.12 3.81
N GLY A 103 -28.70 0.44 5.04
CA GLY A 103 -28.54 -0.45 6.20
C GLY A 103 -27.35 -0.07 7.09
N GLN A 104 -26.63 -1.07 7.63
CA GLN A 104 -25.45 -0.82 8.46
C GLN A 104 -24.39 -0.08 7.63
N THR A 105 -23.99 1.12 8.08
CA THR A 105 -23.08 2.02 7.35
C THR A 105 -21.61 1.83 7.72
N LYS A 106 -21.28 0.84 8.56
CA LYS A 106 -19.90 0.55 8.92
C LYS A 106 -19.20 -0.16 7.76
N PRO A 107 -18.14 0.42 7.17
CA PRO A 107 -17.40 -0.25 6.12
C PRO A 107 -16.76 -1.55 6.63
N ARG A 108 -16.52 -2.53 5.77
CA ARG A 108 -15.79 -3.75 6.14
C ARG A 108 -15.01 -4.33 4.96
N PHE A 109 -13.69 -4.16 5.01
CA PHE A 109 -12.75 -4.68 4.03
C PHE A 109 -11.81 -5.69 4.66
N SER A 110 -11.52 -6.78 3.95
CA SER A 110 -10.34 -7.61 4.21
C SER A 110 -9.37 -7.48 3.05
N PHE A 111 -8.11 -7.14 3.34
CA PHE A 111 -7.08 -6.95 2.33
C PHE A 111 -5.68 -7.15 2.89
N LEU A 112 -4.71 -7.28 1.99
CA LEU A 112 -3.27 -7.26 2.28
C LEU A 112 -2.53 -6.36 1.28
N VAL A 113 -1.35 -5.89 1.66
CA VAL A 113 -0.43 -5.19 0.77
C VAL A 113 0.94 -5.87 0.84
N LYS A 114 1.37 -6.44 -0.28
CA LYS A 114 2.67 -7.04 -0.45
C LYS A 114 3.61 -6.09 -1.21
N ILE A 115 4.89 -6.11 -0.86
CA ILE A 115 5.97 -5.43 -1.58
C ILE A 115 7.01 -6.44 -2.03
N GLN A 116 7.45 -6.34 -3.28
CA GLN A 116 8.53 -7.14 -3.82
C GLN A 116 9.51 -6.21 -4.53
N GLU A 117 10.76 -6.19 -4.09
CA GLU A 117 11.87 -5.56 -4.81
C GLU A 117 11.89 -6.13 -6.22
N GLN A 118 12.28 -5.31 -7.19
CA GLN A 118 12.36 -5.70 -8.59
C GLN A 118 13.78 -5.44 -9.07
N ALA A 119 14.34 -6.39 -9.81
CA ALA A 119 15.56 -6.12 -10.54
C ALA A 119 15.28 -4.98 -11.52
N LEU A 120 16.24 -4.06 -11.69
CA LEU A 120 16.18 -3.08 -12.76
C LEU A 120 15.95 -3.83 -14.07
N ALA A 121 14.81 -3.56 -14.73
CA ALA A 121 14.66 -3.93 -16.12
C ALA A 121 15.80 -3.23 -16.86
N GLY A 122 16.79 -4.01 -17.29
CA GLY A 122 17.87 -3.48 -18.11
C GLY A 122 17.25 -2.71 -19.26
N ALA A 123 17.67 -1.46 -19.46
CA ALA A 123 17.25 -0.67 -20.60
C ALA A 123 17.46 -1.53 -21.86
N ALA A 124 16.36 -1.96 -22.47
CA ALA A 124 16.41 -2.49 -23.81
C ALA A 124 16.99 -1.36 -24.67
N ARG A 125 18.20 -1.61 -25.19
CA ARG A 125 18.92 -0.71 -26.08
C ARG A 125 18.18 -0.56 -27.40
#